data_AF-A0A447T689-F1
#
_entry.id   AF-A0A447T689-F1
#
_cell.length_a   1.000
_cell.length_b   1.000
_cell.length_c   1.000
_cell.angle_alpha   90.00
_cell.angle_beta   90.00
_cell.angle_gamma   90.00
#
_symmetry.space_group_name_H-M   'P 1'
#
loop_
_entity.id
_entity.type
_entity.pdbx_description
1 polymer ?
#
loop_
_entity_poly.entity_id
_entity_poly.type
_entity_poly.pdbx_seq_one_letter_code
_entity_poly.pdbx_strand_id
1 'polypeptide(L)' 'MSPTLLAPCSGAVAQLARTGHALTLAADNGAEVLIHIGIDTVKLEGRGFRPLVAVGDKVTAASR' A
#
# COMPACT_ATOMS: atom_id res chain seq x y z
N MET A 1 -13.13 14.48 0.21
CA MET A 1 -11.94 13.67 0.56
C MET A 1 -12.13 12.28 -0.02
N SER A 2 -11.13 11.74 -0.74
CA SER A 2 -11.18 10.38 -1.26
C SER A 2 -10.74 9.39 -0.17
N PRO A 3 -11.43 8.26 0.06
CA PRO A 3 -11.01 7.24 1.02
C PRO A 3 -9.87 6.34 0.48
N THR A 4 -9.23 6.73 -0.62
CA THR A 4 -8.19 5.94 -1.30
C THR A 4 -6.81 6.36 -0.82
N LEU A 5 -6.02 5.40 -0.35
CA LEU A 5 -4.59 5.59 -0.15
C LEU A 5 -3.92 5.73 -1.52
N LEU A 6 -3.14 6.78 -1.73
CA LEU A 6 -2.39 6.99 -2.96
C LEU A 6 -0.91 6.69 -2.75
N ALA A 7 -0.22 6.31 -3.82
CA ALA A 7 1.21 6.07 -3.79
C ALA A 7 1.98 7.35 -3.38
N PRO A 8 2.83 7.30 -2.34
CA PRO A 8 3.57 8.47 -1.86
C PRO A 8 4.74 8.85 -2.79
N CYS A 9 5.23 7.90 -3.58
CA CYS A 9 6.30 8.08 -4.56
C CYS A 9 6.21 7.02 -5.66
N SER A 10 7.03 7.16 -6.70
CA SER A 10 7.16 6.15 -7.75
C SER A 10 7.99 4.96 -7.28
N GLY A 11 7.57 3.76 -7.69
CA GLY A 11 8.21 2.52 -7.28
C GLY A 11 7.44 1.26 -7.68
N ALA A 12 7.74 0.17 -6.99
CA ALA A 12 7.05 -1.11 -7.15
C ALA A 12 6.48 -1.61 -5.81
N VAL A 13 5.29 -2.20 -5.84
CA VAL A 13 4.70 -2.86 -4.67
C VAL A 13 5.51 -4.11 -4.35
N ALA A 14 6.32 -4.06 -3.30
CA ALA A 14 7.20 -5.15 -2.88
C ALA A 14 6.45 -6.21 -2.06
N GLN A 15 5.54 -5.77 -1.19
CA GLN A 15 4.74 -6.64 -0.34
C GLN A 15 3.34 -6.04 -0.15
N LEU A 16 2.34 -6.90 -0.03
CA LEU A 16 0.98 -6.53 0.31
C LEU A 16 0.50 -7.46 1.42
N ALA A 17 0.03 -6.89 2.53
CA ALA A 17 -0.54 -7.67 3.62
C ALA A 17 -1.80 -8.39 3.13
N ARG A 18 -2.00 -9.64 3.56
CA ARG A 18 -3.15 -10.46 3.16
C ARG A 18 -4.50 -9.77 3.43
N THR A 19 -4.59 -9.01 4.52
CA THR A 19 -5.79 -8.26 4.91
C THR A 19 -5.85 -6.85 4.31
N GLY A 20 -4.94 -6.48 3.40
CA GLY A 20 -4.99 -5.23 2.64
C GLY A 20 -4.76 -3.92 3.40
N HIS A 21 -4.51 -3.99 4.71
CA HIS A 21 -4.31 -2.80 5.57
C HIS A 21 -2.89 -2.20 5.53
N ALA A 22 -1.93 -2.94 4.95
CA ALA A 22 -0.54 -2.52 4.88
C ALA A 22 0.13 -3.02 3.60
N LEU A 23 1.11 -2.26 3.10
CA LEU A 23 1.95 -2.63 1.97
C LEU A 23 3.34 -2.03 2.10
N THR A 24 4.33 -2.65 1.46
CA THR A 24 5.69 -2.13 1.33
C THR A 24 5.92 -1.72 -0.11
N LEU A 25 6.41 -0.50 -0.33
CA LEU A 25 6.79 0.03 -1.64
C LEU A 25 8.32 0.10 -1.72
N ALA A 26 8.91 -0.53 -2.73
CA ALA A 26 10.30 -0.31 -3.11
C ALA A 26 10.35 0.90 -4.05
N ALA A 27 10.82 2.04 -3.54
CA ALA A 27 10.88 3.29 -4.29
C ALA A 27 12.05 3.30 -5.28
N ASP A 28 11.91 4.01 -6.39
CA ASP A 28 12.93 4.04 -7.45
C ASP A 28 14.26 4.68 -6.99
N ASN A 29 14.26 5.43 -5.88
CA ASN A 29 15.45 5.99 -5.27
C ASN A 29 16.19 5.03 -4.31
N GLY A 30 15.74 3.77 -4.22
CA GLY A 30 16.33 2.73 -3.37
C GLY A 30 15.81 2.68 -1.93
N ALA A 31 14.90 3.59 -1.54
CA ALA A 31 14.24 3.51 -0.24
C ALA A 31 13.12 2.46 -0.23
N GLU A 32 12.89 1.86 0.94
CA GLU A 32 11.69 1.04 1.19
C GLU A 32 10.72 1.80 2.08
N VAL A 33 9.47 1.91 1.64
CA VAL A 33 8.41 2.64 2.35
C VAL A 33 7.36 1.64 2.80
N LEU A 34 7.26 1.44 4.12
CA LEU A 34 6.16 0.70 4.73
C LEU A 34 4.98 1.65 4.96
N ILE A 35 3.82 1.29 4.41
CA ILE A 35 2.57 1.98 4.63
C ILE A 35 1.65 1.08 5.43
N HIS A 36 1.27 1.52 6.64
CA HIS A 36 0.36 0.80 7.53
C HIS A 36 -0.81 1.71 7.90
N ILE A 37 -2.04 1.25 7.67
CA ILE A 37 -3.24 2.06 7.87
C ILE A 37 -3.80 1.80 9.27
N GLY A 38 -3.73 2.79 10.15
CA GLY A 38 -4.24 2.71 11.53
C GLY A 38 -3.37 1.85 12.46
N ILE A 39 -3.91 1.51 13.63
CA ILE A 39 -3.28 0.66 14.66
C ILE A 39 -4.11 -0.61 14.82
N ASP A 40 -3.47 -1.77 14.93
CA ASP A 40 -4.13 -3.07 15.12
C ASP A 40 -5.17 -3.46 14.05
N THR A 41 -5.15 -2.81 12.88
CA THR A 41 -6.14 -2.99 11.81
C THR A 41 -6.06 -4.37 11.14
N VAL A 42 -4.99 -5.12 11.38
CA VAL A 42 -4.93 -6.56 11.07
C VAL A 42 -6.11 -7.33 11.68
N LYS A 43 -6.60 -6.93 12.88
CA LYS A 43 -7.76 -7.54 13.57
C LYS A 43 -9.08 -7.36 12.82
N LEU A 44 -9.14 -6.46 11.84
CA LEU A 44 -10.33 -6.29 10.99
C LEU A 44 -10.44 -7.39 9.93
N GLU A 45 -9.41 -8.23 9.76
CA GLU A 45 -9.40 -9.37 8.83
C GLU A 45 -9.73 -8.96 7.39
N GLY A 46 -9.31 -7.75 7.01
CA GLY A 46 -9.54 -7.18 5.67
C GLY A 46 -10.87 -6.47 5.49
N ARG A 47 -11.75 -6.48 6.50
CA ARG A 47 -12.98 -5.67 6.46
C ARG A 47 -12.63 -4.18 6.41
N GLY A 48 -13.19 -3.49 5.43
CA GLY A 48 -12.95 -2.06 5.19
C GLY A 48 -11.78 -1.76 4.24
N PHE A 49 -11.01 -2.78 3.82
CA PHE A 49 -9.91 -2.60 2.88
C PHE A 49 -10.23 -3.27 1.54
N ARG A 50 -9.90 -2.58 0.45
CA ARG A 50 -9.95 -3.11 -0.91
C ARG A 50 -8.62 -2.78 -1.60
N PRO A 51 -7.71 -3.75 -1.74
CA PRO A 51 -6.50 -3.55 -2.51
C PRO A 51 -6.83 -3.17 -3.95
N LEU A 52 -6.16 -2.15 -4.48
CA LEU A 52 -6.27 -1.72 -5.88
C LEU A 52 -5.04 -2.12 -6.71
N VAL A 53 -4.02 -2.67 -6.05
CA VAL A 53 -2.75 -3.11 -6.60
C VAL A 53 -2.40 -4.51 -6.08
N ALA A 54 -1.50 -5.18 -6.79
CA ALA A 54 -0.89 -6.46 -6.42
C ALA A 54 0.63 -6.30 -6.22
N VAL A 55 1.25 -7.31 -5.60
CA VAL A 55 2.71 -7.40 -5.53
C VAL A 55 3.30 -7.44 -6.93
N GLY A 56 4.32 -6.63 -7.17
CA GLY A 56 4.98 -6.46 -8.46
C GLY A 56 4.44 -5.29 -9.29
N ASP A 57 3.28 -4.72 -8.94
CA ASP A 57 2.72 -3.58 -9.68
C ASP A 57 3.62 -2.35 -9.56
N LYS A 58 3.79 -1.64 -10.68
CA LYS A 58 4.46 -0.36 -10.74
C LYS A 58 3.47 0.77 -10.48
N VAL A 59 3.87 1.72 -9.64
CA VAL A 59 3.08 2.89 -9.28
C VAL A 59 3.87 4.16 -9.50
N THR A 60 3.17 5.27 -9.75
CA THR A 60 3.73 6.61 -9.80
C THR A 60 3.17 7.43 -8.64
N ALA A 61 3.87 8.50 -8.24
CA ALA A 61 3.35 9.39 -7.21
C ALA A 61 1.89 9.81 -7.49
N ALA A 62 1.04 9.70 -6.46
CA ALA A 62 -0.41 9.93 -6.49
C ALA A 62 -1.26 8.93 -7.31
N SER A 63 -0.69 7.84 -7.84
CA SER A 63 -1.51 6.76 -8.40
C SER A 63 -2.29 6.03 -7.30
N ARG A 64 -3.37 5.35 -7.72
CA ARG A 64 -4.20 4.52 -6.86
C ARG A 64 -3.62 3.13 -6.67
#